data_AF-I0HQR8-F1
#
_entry.id   AF-I0HQR8-F1
#
_cell.length_a   1.000
_cell.length_b   1.000
_cell.length_c   1.000
_cell.angle_alpha   90.00
_cell.angle_beta   90.00
_cell.angle_gamma   90.00
#
_symmetry.space_group_name_H-M   'P 1'
#
loop_
_entity.id
_entity.type
_entity.pdbx_description
1 polymer ?
#
loop_
_entity_poly.entity_id
_entity_poly.type
_entity_poly.pdbx_seq_one_letter_code
_entity_poly.pdbx_strand_id
1 'polypeptide(L)'
;MLASMTLATISAHAATQDLLRRPVMMGNGKGKLPYPRPRVADMAEAWQLSRSLETFELPVPPSADRSRVWRRFVSYGWPAPRLVPASSAGDGESAVAYDPFAWIEYWRRTQVEPAPGASTERMFSAAQRRFLNCETGWLSEGGVLYFASLDTTGPAYRVDKVGVLSSIRMVEWLVHDPEYVAELRTICGPVLAAFHGEQEARRRIDELLARAAGQAAAFGLPEPASPPLPAPAGPVADAKARIRLFQQNGLTGGLTNEAACRSDDAAEQGGGTLTGMLASLFHVASDTRIGMPETATTRRLSERSRAGSKAYFVEREITAWAPVTVDYDPDHGASGSSCTRGIVTFVPEAGADYEAHRDSMDFCLVSVDRILPDGSLRPVAVQVAAPRCPPQASK
;
A
#
# COMPACT_ATOMS: atom_id res chain seq x y z
N MET A 1 14.03 3.18 46.12
CA MET A 1 13.69 2.38 44.91
C MET A 1 13.63 3.18 43.60
N LEU A 2 13.97 4.49 43.59
CA LEU A 2 13.94 5.33 42.37
C LEU A 2 15.32 5.57 41.71
N ALA A 3 16.41 5.05 42.28
CA ALA A 3 17.78 5.28 41.77
C ALA A 3 18.34 4.12 40.93
N SER A 4 17.66 2.97 40.83
CA SER A 4 18.14 1.79 40.11
C SER A 4 17.61 1.64 38.68
N MET A 5 16.65 2.48 38.25
CA MET A 5 16.15 2.44 36.85
C MET A 5 17.00 3.23 35.86
N THR A 6 17.96 4.05 36.31
CA THR A 6 18.72 4.95 35.43
C THR A 6 19.94 4.28 34.79
N LEU A 7 20.50 3.23 35.39
CA LEU A 7 21.74 2.59 34.92
C LEU A 7 21.50 1.52 33.83
N ALA A 8 20.34 0.85 33.83
CA ALA A 8 20.01 -0.14 32.80
C ALA A 8 19.78 0.51 31.42
N THR A 9 19.22 1.72 31.39
CA THR A 9 18.93 2.50 30.17
C THR A 9 20.20 3.08 29.53
N ILE A 10 21.25 3.33 30.33
CA ILE A 10 22.54 3.90 29.87
C ILE A 10 23.45 2.81 29.27
N SER A 11 23.42 1.58 29.79
CA SER A 11 24.31 0.51 29.30
C SER A 11 23.86 -0.07 27.94
N ALA A 12 22.55 -0.18 27.71
CA ALA A 12 22.01 -0.51 26.38
C ALA A 12 22.33 0.59 25.34
N HIS A 13 22.56 1.83 25.79
CA HIS A 13 22.88 2.98 24.94
C HIS A 13 24.28 2.92 24.31
N ALA A 14 25.27 2.26 24.94
CA ALA A 14 26.65 2.24 24.48
C ALA A 14 26.94 1.12 23.47
N ALA A 15 26.36 -0.07 23.66
CA ALA A 15 26.57 -1.22 22.77
C ALA A 15 25.92 -1.03 21.38
N THR A 16 24.84 -0.24 21.28
CA THR A 16 24.14 0.03 20.01
C THR A 16 24.79 1.17 19.21
N GLN A 17 25.60 2.04 19.84
CA GLN A 17 26.27 3.16 19.15
C GLN A 17 27.37 2.71 18.18
N ASP A 18 28.00 1.55 18.41
CA ASP A 18 29.13 1.08 17.60
C ASP A 18 28.69 0.46 16.25
N LEU A 19 27.46 -0.06 16.19
CA LEU A 19 26.85 -0.57 14.96
C LEU A 19 26.32 0.55 14.03
N LEU A 20 26.17 1.79 14.53
CA LEU A 20 25.42 2.87 13.86
C LEU A 20 26.28 4.08 13.42
N ARG A 21 27.60 4.06 13.63
CA ARG A 21 28.54 5.11 13.15
C ARG A 21 28.84 5.08 11.64
N ARG A 22 28.05 4.37 10.83
CA ARG A 22 28.22 4.37 9.37
C ARG A 22 27.32 5.43 8.75
N PRO A 23 27.85 6.61 8.35
CA PRO A 23 27.06 7.58 7.61
C PRO A 23 26.57 6.95 6.28
N VAL A 24 25.26 6.94 6.08
CA VAL A 24 24.64 6.53 4.81
C VAL A 24 24.60 7.75 3.90
N MET A 25 25.70 8.03 3.23
CA MET A 25 25.78 9.11 2.23
C MET A 25 25.15 8.61 0.93
N MET A 26 24.07 9.27 0.47
CA MET A 26 23.57 9.09 -0.90
C MET A 26 24.50 9.86 -1.84
N GLY A 27 25.46 9.16 -2.44
CA GLY A 27 26.36 9.77 -3.42
C GLY A 27 25.64 10.09 -4.73
N ASN A 28 25.78 11.31 -5.23
CA ASN A 28 25.25 11.80 -6.52
C ASN A 28 25.90 11.18 -7.78
N GLY A 29 26.51 10.00 -7.68
CA GLY A 29 27.15 9.30 -8.79
C GLY A 29 26.27 8.14 -9.27
N LYS A 30 26.34 7.79 -10.56
CA LYS A 30 25.63 6.69 -11.25
C LYS A 30 25.88 5.26 -10.68
N GLY A 31 26.25 5.12 -9.40
CA GLY A 31 26.39 3.87 -8.68
C GLY A 31 25.03 3.41 -8.13
N LYS A 32 24.77 2.11 -8.24
CA LYS A 32 23.64 1.45 -7.60
C LYS A 32 23.52 1.90 -6.14
N LEU A 33 22.34 2.39 -5.73
CA LEU A 33 22.07 2.76 -4.34
C LEU A 33 22.45 1.59 -3.42
N PRO A 34 23.36 1.78 -2.44
CA PRO A 34 23.82 0.73 -1.56
C PRO A 34 22.85 0.59 -0.40
N TYR A 35 21.57 0.32 -0.68
CA TYR A 35 20.69 -0.24 0.34
C TYR A 35 20.81 -1.76 0.25
N PRO A 36 21.67 -2.40 1.08
CA PRO A 36 21.62 -3.84 1.21
C PRO A 36 20.18 -4.20 1.58
N ARG A 37 19.56 -5.12 0.83
CA ARG A 37 18.21 -5.62 1.18
C ARG A 37 18.27 -6.08 2.63
N PRO A 38 17.51 -5.48 3.55
CA PRO A 38 17.60 -5.86 4.95
C PRO A 38 17.28 -7.35 5.07
N ARG A 39 18.05 -8.07 5.89
CA ARG A 39 17.72 -9.46 6.20
C ARG A 39 16.43 -9.46 7.03
N VAL A 40 15.71 -10.58 7.00
CA VAL A 40 14.46 -10.71 7.76
C VAL A 40 14.71 -10.46 9.25
N ALA A 41 15.83 -10.98 9.77
CA ALA A 41 16.27 -10.75 11.15
C ALA A 41 16.43 -9.25 11.46
N ASP A 42 17.06 -8.50 10.55
CA ASP A 42 17.30 -7.07 10.74
C ASP A 42 15.97 -6.28 10.84
N MET A 43 14.93 -6.68 10.10
CA MET A 43 13.60 -6.05 10.19
C MET A 43 12.87 -6.37 11.50
N ALA A 44 12.91 -7.62 11.94
CA ALA A 44 12.27 -8.03 13.19
C ALA A 44 12.94 -7.37 14.40
N GLU A 45 14.27 -7.24 14.39
CA GLU A 45 15.02 -6.53 15.42
C GLU A 45 14.71 -5.02 15.43
N ALA A 46 14.75 -4.37 14.26
CA ALA A 46 14.37 -2.97 14.12
C ALA A 46 12.94 -2.70 14.63
N TRP A 47 12.02 -3.62 14.36
CA TRP A 47 10.66 -3.56 14.90
C TRP A 47 10.64 -3.65 16.43
N GLN A 48 11.34 -4.62 17.04
CA GLN A 48 11.39 -4.76 18.50
C GLN A 48 12.01 -3.54 19.19
N LEU A 49 12.90 -2.79 18.54
CA LEU A 49 13.39 -1.51 19.06
C LEU A 49 12.35 -0.40 18.91
N SER A 50 11.65 -0.35 17.77
CA SER A 50 10.64 0.68 17.51
C SER A 50 9.40 0.54 18.40
N ARG A 51 9.05 -0.68 18.83
CA ARG A 51 7.80 -0.97 19.55
C ARG A 51 7.67 -0.20 20.86
N SER A 52 8.78 0.07 21.53
CA SER A 52 8.87 0.72 22.84
C SER A 52 8.94 2.24 22.77
N LEU A 53 9.02 2.80 21.56
CA LEU A 53 9.05 4.23 21.34
C LEU A 53 7.62 4.82 21.38
N GLU A 54 7.56 6.14 21.54
CA GLU A 54 6.32 6.92 21.54
C GLU A 54 5.51 6.64 20.27
N THR A 55 4.20 6.49 20.46
CA THR A 55 3.26 6.17 19.39
C THR A 55 2.22 7.27 19.23
N PHE A 56 1.99 7.69 18.00
CA PHE A 56 0.92 8.62 17.65
C PHE A 56 -0.18 7.87 16.92
N GLU A 57 -1.42 7.97 17.39
CA GLU A 57 -2.57 7.38 16.71
C GLU A 57 -2.92 8.23 15.47
N LEU A 58 -2.98 7.58 14.31
CA LEU A 58 -3.43 8.21 13.07
C LEU A 58 -4.95 8.15 12.98
N PRO A 59 -5.61 9.15 12.37
CA PRO A 59 -7.00 9.03 12.02
C PRO A 59 -7.16 7.85 11.06
N VAL A 60 -8.05 6.92 11.40
CA VAL A 60 -8.40 5.79 10.55
C VAL A 60 -9.80 6.03 10.03
N PRO A 61 -10.04 5.99 8.70
CA PRO A 61 -11.39 6.03 8.16
C PRO A 61 -12.16 4.81 8.70
N PRO A 62 -13.49 4.95 8.87
CA PRO A 62 -14.31 3.84 9.33
C PRO A 62 -14.08 2.61 8.44
N SER A 63 -13.85 1.45 9.07
CA SER A 63 -13.65 0.22 8.32
C SER A 63 -14.92 -0.08 7.51
N ALA A 64 -14.75 -0.42 6.23
CA ALA A 64 -15.83 -1.01 5.45
C ALA A 64 -16.31 -2.33 6.08
N ASP A 65 -15.41 -3.02 6.79
CA ASP A 65 -15.70 -4.25 7.51
C ASP A 65 -16.15 -3.95 8.95
N ARG A 66 -17.45 -4.07 9.20
CA ARG A 66 -18.05 -3.81 10.52
C ARG A 66 -17.68 -4.84 11.59
N SER A 67 -17.02 -5.95 11.22
CA SER A 67 -16.59 -6.97 12.18
C SER A 67 -15.32 -6.57 12.97
N ARG A 68 -14.67 -5.46 12.60
CA ARG A 68 -13.45 -4.99 13.25
C ARG A 68 -13.27 -3.49 13.16
N VAL A 69 -12.53 -2.95 14.12
CA VAL A 69 -12.03 -1.58 14.12
C VAL A 69 -10.52 -1.66 13.90
N TRP A 70 -10.03 -0.87 12.95
CA TRP A 70 -8.60 -0.73 12.73
C TRP A 70 -8.10 0.46 13.52
N ARG A 71 -7.03 0.27 14.28
CA ARG A 71 -6.29 1.37 14.91
C ARG A 71 -4.92 1.44 14.31
N ARG A 72 -4.49 2.65 13.96
CA ARG A 72 -3.19 2.84 13.33
C ARG A 72 -2.32 3.74 14.16
N PHE A 73 -1.09 3.33 14.33
CA PHE A 73 -0.11 4.07 15.11
C PHE A 73 1.14 4.29 14.29
N VAL A 74 1.82 5.41 14.52
CA VAL A 74 3.18 5.58 14.03
C VAL A 74 4.15 5.59 15.20
N SER A 75 5.24 4.84 15.07
CA SER A 75 6.41 4.95 15.93
C SER A 75 7.64 5.25 15.11
N TYR A 76 8.46 6.20 15.58
CA TYR A 76 9.70 6.57 14.91
C TYR A 76 10.70 5.40 14.89
N GLY A 77 11.47 5.27 13.82
CA GLY A 77 12.66 4.44 13.80
C GLY A 77 13.74 5.15 14.60
N TRP A 78 14.51 4.40 15.38
CA TRP A 78 15.64 4.98 16.11
C TRP A 78 16.82 5.24 15.15
N PRO A 79 17.58 6.34 15.32
CA PRO A 79 17.27 7.45 16.21
C PRO A 79 16.19 8.34 15.57
N ALA A 80 15.20 8.77 16.36
CA ALA A 80 14.47 9.99 16.02
C ALA A 80 15.52 11.05 15.62
N PRO A 81 15.32 11.86 14.57
CA PRO A 81 16.29 12.87 14.19
C PRO A 81 16.65 13.64 15.45
N ARG A 82 17.88 13.45 15.94
CA ARG A 82 18.29 13.96 17.24
C ARG A 82 18.20 15.48 17.12
N LEU A 83 17.15 16.05 17.70
CA LEU A 83 17.17 17.44 18.11
C LEU A 83 18.17 17.50 19.25
N VAL A 84 19.42 17.86 18.93
CA VAL A 84 20.42 18.16 19.95
C VAL A 84 19.89 19.38 20.71
N PRO A 85 19.55 19.28 22.01
CA PRO A 85 19.08 20.43 22.76
C PRO A 85 20.16 21.52 22.74
N ALA A 86 19.76 22.76 22.51
CA ALA A 86 20.65 23.93 22.43
C ALA A 86 21.40 24.26 23.73
N SER A 87 21.34 23.42 24.77
CA SER A 87 21.83 23.73 26.11
C SER A 87 23.20 23.14 26.45
N SER A 88 23.96 22.61 25.49
CA SER A 88 25.36 22.20 25.71
C SER A 88 26.36 22.81 24.73
N ALA A 89 25.97 23.84 23.99
CA ALA A 89 26.90 24.60 23.15
C ALA A 89 27.56 25.70 23.99
N GLY A 90 28.75 25.41 24.52
CA GLY A 90 29.71 26.47 24.79
C GLY A 90 30.14 27.10 23.47
N ASP A 91 29.75 28.35 23.26
CA ASP A 91 30.34 29.42 22.43
C ASP A 91 30.99 29.10 21.06
N GLY A 92 30.59 27.99 20.42
CA GLY A 92 31.04 27.62 19.08
C GLY A 92 29.88 27.11 18.25
N GLU A 93 29.30 28.02 17.47
CA GLU A 93 28.12 27.84 16.62
C GLU A 93 28.33 26.68 15.60
N SER A 94 27.86 25.48 15.96
CA SER A 94 27.65 24.40 15.00
C SER A 94 26.19 23.99 15.06
N ALA A 95 25.36 24.79 14.39
CA ALA A 95 24.01 24.37 14.06
C ALA A 95 24.09 23.07 13.26
N VAL A 96 23.35 22.04 13.69
CA VAL A 96 23.18 20.83 12.88
C VAL A 96 22.51 21.27 11.58
N ALA A 97 23.25 21.20 10.47
CA ALA A 97 22.72 21.57 9.17
C ALA A 97 21.56 20.63 8.83
N TYR A 98 20.41 21.23 8.53
CA TYR A 98 19.27 20.50 7.98
C TYR A 98 19.68 19.90 6.62
N ASP A 99 19.58 18.57 6.50
CA ASP A 99 19.77 17.89 5.21
C ASP A 99 18.40 17.68 4.56
N PRO A 100 18.06 18.42 3.49
CA PRO A 100 16.77 18.29 2.80
C PRO A 100 16.60 16.92 2.13
N PHE A 101 17.66 16.13 2.00
CA PHE A 101 17.61 14.78 1.45
C PHE A 101 17.52 13.68 2.53
N ALA A 102 17.46 14.07 3.81
CA ALA A 102 17.31 13.12 4.91
C ALA A 102 15.97 12.37 4.80
N TRP A 103 16.05 11.05 4.97
CA TRP A 103 14.89 10.18 5.07
C TRP A 103 14.61 9.89 6.54
N ILE A 104 13.35 10.05 6.93
CA ILE A 104 12.87 9.67 8.25
C ILE A 104 12.36 8.24 8.16
N GLU A 105 13.00 7.33 8.89
CA GLU A 105 12.48 5.99 9.09
C GLU A 105 11.41 5.99 10.19
N TYR A 106 10.30 5.31 9.93
CA TYR A 106 9.27 5.06 10.93
C TYR A 106 8.51 3.76 10.64
N TRP A 107 7.69 3.36 11.60
CA TRP A 107 6.85 2.17 11.53
C TRP A 107 5.39 2.56 11.67
N ARG A 108 4.59 2.18 10.67
CA ARG A 108 3.12 2.27 10.71
C ARG A 108 2.57 0.94 11.21
N ARG A 109 1.93 0.96 12.37
CA ARG A 109 1.30 -0.20 13.01
C ARG A 109 -0.18 -0.20 12.67
N THR A 110 -0.71 -1.37 12.38
CA THR A 110 -2.12 -1.59 12.14
C THR A 110 -2.59 -2.65 13.11
N GLN A 111 -3.29 -2.21 14.16
CA GLN A 111 -3.92 -3.07 15.16
C GLN A 111 -5.38 -3.34 14.77
N VAL A 112 -5.89 -4.49 15.21
CA VAL A 112 -7.25 -4.94 14.94
C VAL A 112 -7.99 -5.12 16.25
N GLU A 113 -9.08 -4.40 16.43
CA GLU A 113 -10.01 -4.63 17.53
C GLU A 113 -11.25 -5.34 16.98
N PRO A 114 -11.52 -6.60 17.37
CA PRO A 114 -12.72 -7.30 16.94
C PRO A 114 -13.97 -6.59 17.47
N ALA A 115 -15.01 -6.49 16.65
CA ALA A 115 -16.32 -6.06 17.12
C ALA A 115 -16.87 -7.07 18.16
N PRO A 116 -17.71 -6.63 19.12
CA PRO A 116 -18.31 -7.54 20.09
C PRO A 116 -18.99 -8.73 19.42
N GLY A 117 -18.57 -9.96 19.77
CA GLY A 117 -19.10 -11.20 19.20
C GLY A 117 -18.48 -11.63 17.85
N ALA A 118 -17.58 -10.83 17.26
CA ALA A 118 -16.85 -11.23 16.07
C ALA A 118 -15.77 -12.27 16.42
N SER A 119 -15.58 -13.25 15.54
CA SER A 119 -14.48 -14.21 15.67
C SER A 119 -13.14 -13.52 15.43
N THR A 120 -12.16 -13.80 16.29
CA THR A 120 -10.76 -13.38 16.07
C THR A 120 -10.03 -14.30 15.09
N GLU A 121 -10.64 -15.43 14.74
CA GLU A 121 -10.08 -16.38 13.81
C GLU A 121 -9.90 -15.69 12.45
N ARG A 122 -8.66 -15.63 11.96
CA ARG A 122 -8.23 -14.94 10.72
C ARG A 122 -8.04 -13.41 10.81
N MET A 123 -8.11 -12.83 12.00
CA MET A 123 -7.64 -11.46 12.19
C MET A 123 -6.13 -11.46 12.44
N PHE A 124 -5.42 -10.52 11.84
CA PHE A 124 -3.98 -10.34 12.05
C PHE A 124 -3.66 -8.86 12.09
N SER A 125 -2.64 -8.49 12.84
CA SER A 125 -2.08 -7.15 12.84
C SER A 125 -0.83 -7.07 11.97
N ALA A 126 -0.44 -5.86 11.60
CA ALA A 126 0.72 -5.63 10.76
C ALA A 126 1.55 -4.43 11.23
N ALA A 127 2.86 -4.48 10.98
CA ALA A 127 3.78 -3.36 11.16
C ALA A 127 4.54 -3.13 9.86
N GLN A 128 4.40 -1.92 9.30
CA GLN A 128 4.98 -1.55 8.04
C GLN A 128 6.12 -0.55 8.25
N ARG A 129 7.31 -0.91 7.78
CA ARG A 129 8.48 -0.03 7.79
C ARG A 129 8.38 0.94 6.63
N ARG A 130 8.54 2.23 6.90
CA ARG A 130 8.43 3.31 5.91
C ARG A 130 9.55 4.32 6.07
N PHE A 131 9.85 5.01 4.97
CA PHE A 131 10.80 6.09 4.88
C PHE A 131 10.11 7.28 4.25
N LEU A 132 10.20 8.45 4.87
CA LEU A 132 9.58 9.67 4.37
C LEU A 132 10.61 10.79 4.31
N ASN A 133 10.69 11.46 3.17
CA ASN A 133 11.42 12.70 3.03
C ASN A 133 10.44 13.88 3.19
N CYS A 134 10.68 14.76 4.16
CA CYS A 134 9.75 15.83 4.49
C CYS A 134 9.83 17.07 3.59
N GLU A 135 10.89 17.23 2.80
CA GLU A 135 11.00 18.32 1.83
C GLU A 135 10.32 17.96 0.51
N THR A 136 10.52 16.72 0.06
CA THR A 136 10.00 16.24 -1.22
C THR A 136 8.66 15.52 -1.11
N GLY A 137 8.26 15.12 0.10
CA GLY A 137 7.09 14.27 0.33
C GLY A 137 7.27 12.85 -0.19
N TRP A 138 8.47 12.44 -0.57
CA TRP A 138 8.67 11.09 -1.08
C TRP A 138 8.46 10.06 0.03
N LEU A 139 7.62 9.07 -0.26
CA LEU A 139 7.38 7.93 0.61
C LEU A 139 8.00 6.68 -0.02
N SER A 140 8.78 5.93 0.74
CA SER A 140 9.24 4.59 0.36
C SER A 140 8.82 3.58 1.42
N GLU A 141 8.43 2.39 0.99
CA GLU A 141 8.07 1.29 1.87
C GLU A 141 9.23 0.29 1.97
N GLY A 142 9.69 0.01 3.18
CA GLY A 142 10.80 -0.90 3.48
C GLY A 142 10.38 -2.36 3.73
N GLY A 143 9.09 -2.63 3.86
CA GLY A 143 8.52 -3.97 4.05
C GLY A 143 7.44 -4.02 5.13
N VAL A 144 6.80 -5.19 5.25
CA VAL A 144 5.68 -5.44 6.17
C VAL A 144 5.95 -6.68 7.02
N LEU A 145 5.71 -6.57 8.32
CA LEU A 145 5.67 -7.66 9.27
C LEU A 145 4.22 -7.98 9.61
N TYR A 146 3.85 -9.25 9.65
CA TYR A 146 2.52 -9.71 10.03
C TYR A 146 2.59 -10.52 11.33
N PHE A 147 1.61 -10.29 12.21
CA PHE A 147 1.56 -10.89 13.53
C PHE A 147 0.24 -11.63 13.74
N ALA A 148 0.30 -12.77 14.42
CA ALA A 148 -0.88 -13.52 14.83
C ALA A 148 -1.61 -12.81 16.00
N SER A 149 -0.90 -11.96 16.73
CA SER A 149 -1.49 -11.05 17.70
C SER A 149 -2.25 -9.93 16.99
N LEU A 150 -3.24 -9.34 17.67
CA LEU A 150 -4.03 -8.23 17.12
C LEU A 150 -3.46 -6.85 17.46
N ASP A 151 -2.47 -6.80 18.35
CA ASP A 151 -1.84 -5.58 18.87
C ASP A 151 -0.39 -5.40 18.37
N THR A 152 0.04 -6.15 17.36
CA THR A 152 1.40 -6.20 16.80
C THR A 152 2.49 -6.70 17.76
N THR A 153 2.13 -7.45 18.80
CA THR A 153 3.09 -8.06 19.73
C THR A 153 3.53 -9.47 19.31
N GLY A 154 4.62 -9.97 19.91
CA GLY A 154 5.15 -11.30 19.65
C GLY A 154 6.00 -11.40 18.38
N PRO A 155 6.37 -12.63 17.97
CA PRO A 155 7.12 -12.86 16.74
C PRO A 155 6.23 -12.66 15.51
N ALA A 156 6.77 -12.01 14.48
CA ALA A 156 6.11 -11.95 13.18
C ALA A 156 6.10 -13.36 12.56
N TYR A 157 4.93 -13.83 12.11
CA TYR A 157 4.82 -15.13 11.43
C TYR A 157 5.12 -15.03 9.93
N ARG A 158 5.10 -13.81 9.39
CA ARG A 158 5.40 -13.52 7.99
C ARG A 158 6.07 -12.16 7.83
N VAL A 159 7.00 -12.09 6.89
CA VAL A 159 7.71 -10.87 6.51
C VAL A 159 7.68 -10.73 4.99
N ASP A 160 7.02 -9.67 4.52
CA ASP A 160 7.02 -9.29 3.11
C ASP A 160 8.06 -8.19 2.90
N LYS A 161 9.09 -8.49 2.10
CA LYS A 161 10.11 -7.51 1.73
C LYS A 161 9.63 -6.70 0.55
N VAL A 162 9.66 -5.39 0.72
CA VAL A 162 9.42 -4.46 -0.38
C VAL A 162 10.78 -3.87 -0.76
N GLY A 163 11.16 -3.96 -2.04
CA GLY A 163 12.39 -3.32 -2.50
C GLY A 163 12.22 -1.80 -2.38
N VAL A 164 13.14 -1.13 -1.68
CA VAL A 164 13.10 0.32 -1.39
C VAL A 164 12.82 1.17 -2.65
N LEU A 165 13.38 0.77 -3.80
CA LEU A 165 13.20 1.47 -5.08
C LEU A 165 11.90 1.13 -5.80
N SER A 166 11.35 -0.08 -5.61
CA SER A 166 10.09 -0.50 -6.23
C SER A 166 8.85 0.09 -5.55
N SER A 167 9.03 0.76 -4.40
CA SER A 167 7.95 1.31 -3.59
C SER A 167 8.04 2.81 -3.35
N ILE A 168 8.92 3.52 -4.06
CA ILE A 168 8.90 4.98 -4.00
C ILE A 168 7.56 5.42 -4.59
N ARG A 169 6.71 5.97 -3.74
CA ARG A 169 5.47 6.64 -4.08
C ARG A 169 5.73 8.13 -3.96
N MET A 170 5.48 8.85 -5.04
CA MET A 170 5.53 10.31 -5.00
C MET A 170 4.27 10.82 -4.29
N VAL A 171 4.41 11.89 -3.52
CA VAL A 171 3.33 12.55 -2.78
C VAL A 171 2.10 12.81 -3.65
N GLU A 172 2.32 13.07 -4.94
CA GLU A 172 1.33 13.31 -5.99
C GLU A 172 0.29 12.20 -6.10
N TRP A 173 0.68 10.95 -5.85
CA TRP A 173 -0.21 9.79 -5.90
C TRP A 173 -0.98 9.56 -4.60
N LEU A 174 -0.50 10.14 -3.50
CA LEU A 174 -0.99 9.88 -2.15
C LEU A 174 -1.70 11.08 -1.53
N VAL A 175 -1.63 12.26 -2.16
CA VAL A 175 -2.28 13.50 -1.67
C VAL A 175 -3.79 13.37 -1.51
N HIS A 176 -4.39 12.41 -2.21
CA HIS A 176 -5.81 12.10 -2.14
C HIS A 176 -6.16 11.06 -1.07
N ASP A 177 -5.15 10.42 -0.45
CA ASP A 177 -5.31 9.53 0.68
C ASP A 177 -5.27 10.35 1.99
N PRO A 178 -6.41 10.54 2.68
CA PRO A 178 -6.45 11.30 3.92
C PRO A 178 -5.58 10.69 5.03
N GLU A 179 -5.35 9.38 5.01
CA GLU A 179 -4.46 8.71 5.97
C GLU A 179 -3.02 9.14 5.73
N TYR A 180 -2.59 9.17 4.46
CA TYR A 180 -1.25 9.63 4.10
C TYR A 180 -1.04 11.11 4.43
N VAL A 181 -2.05 11.97 4.19
CA VAL A 181 -1.97 13.39 4.58
C VAL A 181 -1.79 13.54 6.10
N ALA A 182 -2.53 12.77 6.89
CA ALA A 182 -2.38 12.76 8.34
C ALA A 182 -1.02 12.20 8.78
N GLU A 183 -0.53 11.15 8.13
CA GLU A 183 0.78 10.54 8.36
C GLU A 183 1.91 11.55 8.06
N LEU A 184 1.86 12.23 6.91
CA LEU A 184 2.81 13.29 6.53
C LEU A 184 2.84 14.39 7.59
N ARG A 185 1.68 14.89 8.02
CA ARG A 185 1.58 15.95 9.05
C ARG A 185 2.12 15.49 10.40
N THR A 186 1.80 14.27 10.80
CA THR A 186 2.23 13.69 12.08
C THR A 186 3.74 13.50 12.13
N ILE A 187 4.34 13.04 11.03
CA ILE A 187 5.78 12.73 10.98
C ILE A 187 6.63 13.94 10.64
N CYS A 188 6.25 14.71 9.63
CA CYS A 188 7.02 15.86 9.19
C CYS A 188 6.79 17.12 10.01
N GLY A 189 5.62 17.26 10.65
CA GLY A 189 5.30 18.44 11.45
C GLY A 189 6.34 18.71 12.54
N PRO A 190 6.56 17.79 13.49
CA PRO A 190 7.56 17.97 14.56
C PRO A 190 8.98 18.14 14.03
N VAL A 191 9.35 17.40 12.98
CA VAL A 191 10.70 17.45 12.41
C VAL A 191 10.96 18.81 11.78
N LEU A 192 10.11 19.26 10.86
CA LEU A 192 10.25 20.57 10.23
C LEU A 192 10.11 21.70 11.25
N ALA A 193 9.23 21.57 12.24
CA ALA A 193 9.03 22.59 13.27
C ALA A 193 10.29 22.81 14.11
N ALA A 194 11.06 21.76 14.37
CA ALA A 194 12.29 21.88 15.11
C ALA A 194 13.42 22.58 14.34
N PHE A 195 13.39 22.57 13.00
CA PHE A 195 14.37 23.27 12.16
C PHE A 195 13.92 24.67 11.73
N HIS A 196 12.61 24.89 11.57
CA HIS A 196 12.07 26.09 10.92
C HIS A 196 11.03 26.84 11.76
N GLY A 197 10.61 26.29 12.90
CA GLY A 197 9.48 26.79 13.69
C GLY A 197 8.14 26.23 13.21
N GLU A 198 7.15 26.21 14.11
CA GLU A 198 5.86 25.54 13.87
C GLU A 198 5.07 26.11 12.69
N GLN A 199 5.03 27.44 12.53
CA GLN A 199 4.26 28.10 11.47
C GLN A 199 4.83 27.78 10.09
N GLU A 200 6.15 27.85 9.96
CA GLU A 200 6.86 27.58 8.71
C GLU A 200 6.77 26.09 8.35
N ALA A 201 6.85 25.20 9.33
CA ALA A 201 6.63 23.76 9.13
C ALA A 201 5.23 23.46 8.56
N ARG A 202 4.18 24.09 9.11
CA ARG A 202 2.81 23.95 8.60
C ARG A 202 2.70 24.46 7.17
N ARG A 203 3.22 25.68 6.90
CA ARG A 203 3.22 26.28 5.55
C ARG A 203 3.89 25.35 4.53
N ARG A 204 5.07 24.80 4.85
CA ARG A 204 5.81 23.89 3.96
C ARG A 204 5.05 22.60 3.67
N ILE A 205 4.42 21.99 4.68
CA ILE A 205 3.61 20.79 4.49
C ILE A 205 2.40 21.09 3.60
N ASP A 206 1.71 22.21 3.83
CA ASP A 206 0.56 22.59 3.02
C ASP A 206 0.96 22.92 1.57
N GLU A 207 2.12 23.55 1.36
CA GLU A 207 2.68 23.77 0.00
C GLU A 207 3.05 22.47 -0.70
N LEU A 208 3.65 21.52 0.03
CA LEU A 208 3.98 20.21 -0.49
C LEU A 208 2.71 19.47 -0.96
N LEU A 209 1.65 19.48 -0.14
CA LEU A 209 0.36 18.91 -0.47
C LEU A 209 -0.32 19.63 -1.65
N ALA A 210 -0.27 20.97 -1.69
CA ALA A 210 -0.85 21.74 -2.77
C ALA A 210 -0.16 21.46 -4.12
N ARG A 211 1.19 21.37 -4.14
CA ARG A 211 1.95 20.98 -5.34
C ARG A 211 1.57 19.57 -5.79
N ALA A 212 1.51 18.63 -4.85
CA ALA A 212 1.13 17.25 -5.11
C ALA A 212 -0.26 17.15 -5.76
N ALA A 213 -1.24 17.90 -5.24
CA ALA A 213 -2.60 17.95 -5.78
C ALA A 213 -2.63 18.58 -7.18
N GLY A 214 -1.86 19.65 -7.41
CA GLY A 214 -1.75 20.27 -8.73
C GLY A 214 -1.16 19.33 -9.79
N GLN A 215 -0.13 18.56 -9.41
CA GLN A 215 0.47 17.55 -10.28
C GLN A 215 -0.47 16.37 -10.53
N ALA A 216 -1.17 15.88 -9.50
CA ALA A 216 -2.18 14.83 -9.65
C ALA A 216 -3.26 15.23 -10.67
N ALA A 217 -3.78 16.47 -10.54
CA ALA A 217 -4.73 17.03 -11.50
C ALA A 217 -4.14 17.14 -12.91
N ALA A 218 -2.87 17.55 -13.05
CA ALA A 218 -2.18 17.61 -14.35
C ALA A 218 -2.02 16.23 -15.02
N PHE A 219 -1.90 15.17 -14.23
CA PHE A 219 -1.90 13.78 -14.72
C PHE A 219 -3.30 13.22 -14.98
N GLY A 220 -4.36 14.02 -14.79
CA GLY A 220 -5.73 13.55 -14.92
C GLY A 220 -6.11 12.51 -13.88
N LEU A 221 -5.41 12.47 -12.74
CA LEU A 221 -5.84 11.64 -11.63
C LEU A 221 -7.17 12.19 -11.12
N PRO A 222 -8.16 11.30 -10.88
CA PRO A 222 -9.46 11.73 -10.40
C PRO A 222 -9.28 12.48 -9.08
N GLU A 223 -9.93 13.64 -8.97
CA GLU A 223 -10.12 14.28 -7.66
C GLU A 223 -10.70 13.24 -6.69
N PRO A 224 -10.26 13.21 -5.42
CA PRO A 224 -10.69 12.21 -4.46
C PRO A 224 -12.21 12.26 -4.42
N ALA A 225 -12.83 11.20 -4.94
CA ALA A 225 -14.26 11.03 -4.80
C ALA A 225 -14.57 11.14 -3.31
N SER A 226 -15.60 11.91 -2.97
CA SER A 226 -16.08 11.97 -1.58
C SER A 226 -16.15 10.55 -1.03
N PRO A 227 -15.72 10.33 0.24
CA PRO A 227 -15.65 8.99 0.81
C PRO A 227 -16.95 8.25 0.49
N PRO A 228 -16.87 7.02 -0.04
CA PRO A 228 -18.05 6.30 -0.50
C PRO A 228 -19.07 6.33 0.63
N LEU A 229 -20.29 6.81 0.32
CA LEU A 229 -21.38 6.82 1.28
C LEU A 229 -21.47 5.42 1.90
N PRO A 230 -21.60 5.30 3.23
CA PRO A 230 -21.63 4.01 3.90
C PRO A 230 -22.70 3.15 3.23
N ALA A 231 -22.30 1.94 2.80
CA ALA A 231 -23.21 1.01 2.14
C ALA A 231 -24.49 0.87 2.99
N PRO A 232 -25.68 0.96 2.38
CA PRO A 232 -26.94 0.88 3.11
C PRO A 232 -26.99 -0.42 3.91
N ALA A 233 -27.38 -0.33 5.19
CA ALA A 233 -27.39 -1.43 6.15
C ALA A 233 -28.57 -2.42 5.93
N GLY A 234 -28.85 -2.80 4.68
CA GLY A 234 -29.85 -3.82 4.34
C GLY A 234 -29.23 -5.20 4.12
N PRO A 235 -30.02 -6.28 4.03
CA PRO A 235 -29.52 -7.60 3.66
C PRO A 235 -29.01 -7.57 2.20
N VAL A 236 -27.70 -7.68 2.04
CA VAL A 236 -26.99 -7.48 0.76
C VAL A 236 -26.63 -8.78 0.03
N ALA A 237 -27.10 -9.94 0.52
CA ALA A 237 -26.53 -11.23 0.15
C ALA A 237 -26.69 -11.63 -1.33
N ASP A 238 -27.62 -11.02 -2.07
CA ASP A 238 -27.94 -11.45 -3.44
C ASP A 238 -27.71 -10.39 -4.52
N ALA A 239 -27.36 -9.16 -4.15
CA ALA A 239 -27.15 -8.11 -5.14
C ALA A 239 -25.88 -8.40 -5.97
N LYS A 240 -25.99 -8.30 -7.30
CA LYS A 240 -24.89 -8.59 -8.23
C LYS A 240 -24.38 -7.32 -8.90
N ALA A 241 -23.11 -7.35 -9.25
CA ALA A 241 -22.44 -6.40 -10.13
C ALA A 241 -21.64 -7.20 -11.18
N ARG A 242 -21.04 -6.53 -12.16
CA ARG A 242 -20.25 -7.19 -13.21
C ARG A 242 -18.88 -6.56 -13.33
N ILE A 243 -17.87 -7.37 -13.60
CA ILE A 243 -16.51 -6.91 -13.85
C ILE A 243 -15.95 -7.55 -15.12
N ARG A 244 -15.29 -6.73 -15.94
CA ARG A 244 -14.51 -7.13 -17.09
C ARG A 244 -13.03 -7.05 -16.72
N LEU A 245 -12.32 -8.16 -16.83
CA LEU A 245 -10.88 -8.27 -16.55
C LEU A 245 -10.11 -8.32 -17.87
N PHE A 246 -9.14 -7.42 -18.05
CA PHE A 246 -8.18 -7.53 -19.15
C PHE A 246 -7.31 -8.77 -18.98
N GLN A 247 -7.07 -9.51 -20.06
CA GLN A 247 -6.19 -10.68 -20.10
C GLN A 247 -5.35 -10.64 -21.37
N GLN A 248 -4.19 -11.29 -21.31
CA GLN A 248 -3.34 -11.47 -22.48
C GLN A 248 -2.55 -12.76 -22.34
N ASN A 249 -2.22 -13.45 -23.43
CA ASN A 249 -1.38 -14.65 -23.31
C ASN A 249 -0.05 -14.30 -22.61
N GLY A 250 0.25 -14.98 -21.50
CA GLY A 250 1.39 -14.67 -20.62
C GLY A 250 1.11 -13.61 -19.55
N LEU A 251 -0.10 -13.08 -19.45
CA LEU A 251 -0.54 -12.20 -18.37
C LEU A 251 -1.86 -12.75 -17.82
N THR A 252 -1.82 -13.25 -16.59
CA THR A 252 -3.01 -13.76 -15.93
C THR A 252 -3.50 -12.76 -14.89
N GLY A 253 -4.67 -12.19 -15.13
CA GLY A 253 -5.45 -11.47 -14.13
C GLY A 253 -6.30 -12.46 -13.32
N GLY A 254 -6.27 -12.33 -12.01
CA GLY A 254 -7.09 -13.08 -11.06
C GLY A 254 -8.09 -12.19 -10.35
N LEU A 255 -9.10 -12.82 -9.78
CA LEU A 255 -10.17 -12.19 -9.01
C LEU A 255 -10.42 -13.00 -7.74
N THR A 256 -10.52 -12.33 -6.60
CA THR A 256 -11.06 -12.92 -5.36
C THR A 256 -12.32 -12.15 -5.00
N ASN A 257 -13.48 -12.79 -5.13
CA ASN A 257 -14.78 -12.20 -4.82
C ASN A 257 -15.08 -12.32 -3.32
N GLU A 258 -15.82 -11.35 -2.77
CA GLU A 258 -16.22 -11.29 -1.35
C GLU A 258 -15.07 -11.27 -0.33
N ALA A 259 -13.87 -10.84 -0.74
CA ALA A 259 -12.71 -10.77 0.13
C ALA A 259 -11.75 -9.62 -0.22
N ALA A 260 -11.28 -8.94 0.83
CA ALA A 260 -10.22 -7.93 0.76
C ALA A 260 -8.81 -8.55 0.91
N CYS A 261 -8.64 -9.74 0.32
CA CYS A 261 -7.39 -10.48 0.30
C CYS A 261 -7.25 -11.19 -1.04
N ARG A 262 -6.01 -11.52 -1.41
CA ARG A 262 -5.70 -12.28 -2.60
C ARG A 262 -5.68 -13.78 -2.29
N SER A 263 -6.50 -14.55 -3.00
CA SER A 263 -6.34 -16.02 -3.05
C SER A 263 -5.16 -16.40 -3.95
N ASP A 264 -4.43 -17.46 -3.61
CA ASP A 264 -3.46 -18.05 -4.56
C ASP A 264 -4.19 -18.72 -5.73
N ASP A 265 -5.46 -19.10 -5.55
CA ASP A 265 -6.35 -19.64 -6.60
C ASP A 265 -7.07 -18.52 -7.39
N ALA A 266 -6.74 -17.25 -7.16
CA ALA A 266 -7.45 -16.12 -7.79
C ALA A 266 -7.37 -16.17 -9.33
N ALA A 267 -6.27 -16.71 -9.88
CA ALA A 267 -6.13 -16.96 -11.31
C ALA A 267 -7.13 -18.00 -11.83
N GLU A 268 -7.41 -19.04 -11.02
CA GLU A 268 -8.36 -20.11 -11.34
C GLU A 268 -9.82 -19.65 -11.16
N GLN A 269 -10.09 -18.77 -10.19
CA GLN A 269 -11.39 -18.13 -10.01
C GLN A 269 -11.68 -17.07 -11.09
N GLY A 270 -10.65 -16.40 -11.62
CA GLY A 270 -10.75 -15.54 -12.80
C GLY A 270 -11.04 -16.34 -14.09
N GLY A 271 -10.53 -17.57 -14.19
CA GLY A 271 -10.78 -18.53 -15.26
C GLY A 271 -11.75 -19.63 -14.87
N GLY A 272 -12.98 -19.28 -14.45
CA GLY A 272 -13.95 -20.23 -13.89
C GLY A 272 -13.98 -21.63 -14.55
N THR A 273 -13.86 -22.65 -13.69
CA THR A 273 -14.00 -24.10 -13.95
C THR A 273 -13.00 -24.71 -14.94
N LEU A 274 -12.76 -26.02 -14.83
CA LEU A 274 -11.85 -26.86 -15.65
C LEU A 274 -11.83 -26.54 -17.16
N THR A 275 -12.88 -25.92 -17.70
CA THR A 275 -13.00 -25.45 -19.08
C THR A 275 -12.05 -24.28 -19.43
N GLY A 276 -11.69 -23.41 -18.47
CA GLY A 276 -10.74 -22.30 -18.65
C GLY A 276 -9.27 -22.75 -18.78
N MET A 277 -8.87 -23.79 -18.05
CA MET A 277 -7.54 -24.42 -18.21
C MET A 277 -7.44 -25.25 -19.49
N LEU A 278 -8.54 -25.85 -19.96
CA LEU A 278 -8.56 -26.54 -21.26
C LEU A 278 -8.43 -25.56 -22.44
N ALA A 279 -8.94 -24.33 -22.32
CA ALA A 279 -8.77 -23.30 -23.35
C ALA A 279 -7.31 -22.83 -23.52
N SER A 280 -6.51 -22.82 -22.43
CA SER A 280 -5.07 -22.52 -22.55
C SER A 280 -4.27 -23.67 -23.15
N LEU A 281 -4.73 -24.93 -23.01
CA LEU A 281 -4.15 -26.09 -23.69
C LEU A 281 -4.53 -26.16 -25.18
N PHE A 282 -5.71 -25.66 -25.56
CA PHE A 282 -6.25 -25.72 -26.94
C PHE A 282 -6.13 -24.41 -27.75
N HIS A 283 -5.18 -23.52 -27.44
CA HIS A 283 -4.75 -22.41 -28.30
C HIS A 283 -5.80 -21.36 -28.74
N VAL A 284 -7.00 -21.32 -28.14
CA VAL A 284 -8.01 -20.31 -28.50
C VAL A 284 -8.53 -19.61 -27.25
N ALA A 285 -7.73 -18.69 -26.71
CA ALA A 285 -8.25 -17.68 -25.80
C ALA A 285 -9.31 -16.83 -26.53
N SER A 286 -10.51 -16.73 -25.97
CA SER A 286 -11.64 -16.00 -26.53
C SER A 286 -12.30 -15.13 -25.47
N ASP A 287 -12.92 -14.03 -25.90
CA ASP A 287 -13.64 -13.13 -25.01
C ASP A 287 -14.81 -13.88 -24.35
N THR A 288 -14.95 -13.77 -23.02
CA THR A 288 -16.21 -14.12 -22.35
C THR A 288 -17.00 -12.85 -22.13
N ARG A 289 -18.17 -12.72 -22.77
CA ARG A 289 -19.04 -11.53 -22.67
C ARG A 289 -20.37 -11.91 -22.02
N ILE A 290 -20.81 -11.12 -21.05
CA ILE A 290 -22.12 -11.17 -20.39
C ILE A 290 -22.93 -9.89 -20.65
N GLY A 291 -22.55 -9.12 -21.68
CA GLY A 291 -23.30 -7.97 -22.16
C GLY A 291 -23.01 -6.67 -21.42
N MET A 292 -21.77 -6.46 -20.97
CA MET A 292 -21.33 -5.15 -20.47
C MET A 292 -21.12 -4.17 -21.64
N PRO A 293 -21.38 -2.85 -21.48
CA PRO A 293 -21.14 -1.86 -22.53
C PRO A 293 -19.71 -1.90 -23.08
N GLU A 294 -19.55 -1.63 -24.38
CA GLU A 294 -18.22 -1.54 -24.98
C GLU A 294 -17.53 -0.24 -24.60
N THR A 295 -16.28 -0.35 -24.14
CA THR A 295 -15.42 0.77 -23.77
C THR A 295 -14.48 1.11 -24.92
N ALA A 296 -13.79 2.24 -24.81
CA ALA A 296 -12.70 2.55 -25.74
C ALA A 296 -11.63 1.45 -25.73
N THR A 297 -11.37 0.84 -24.56
CA THR A 297 -10.40 -0.25 -24.38
C THR A 297 -10.83 -1.51 -25.13
N THR A 298 -12.10 -1.93 -25.03
CA THR A 298 -12.59 -3.13 -25.74
C THR A 298 -12.63 -2.93 -27.25
N ARG A 299 -12.97 -1.73 -27.73
CA ARG A 299 -12.97 -1.41 -29.16
C ARG A 299 -11.58 -1.48 -29.78
N ARG A 300 -10.52 -1.24 -29.00
CA ARG A 300 -9.12 -1.23 -29.43
C ARG A 300 -8.33 -2.45 -28.95
N LEU A 301 -9.00 -3.54 -28.60
CA LEU A 301 -8.36 -4.74 -28.06
C LEU A 301 -7.33 -5.36 -29.04
N SER A 302 -7.60 -5.28 -30.35
CA SER A 302 -6.68 -5.76 -31.39
C SER A 302 -5.35 -5.00 -31.39
N GLU A 303 -5.36 -3.71 -31.05
CA GLU A 303 -4.16 -2.87 -30.95
C GLU A 303 -3.24 -3.31 -29.79
N ARG A 304 -3.81 -3.96 -28.77
CA ARG A 304 -3.06 -4.49 -27.62
C ARG A 304 -2.51 -5.90 -27.86
N SER A 305 -2.97 -6.58 -28.91
CA SER A 305 -2.45 -7.90 -29.27
C SER A 305 -1.09 -7.77 -29.96
N ARG A 306 -0.11 -8.57 -29.53
CA ARG A 306 1.21 -8.67 -30.18
C ARG A 306 1.34 -10.02 -30.88
N ALA A 307 2.31 -10.16 -31.79
CA ALA A 307 2.61 -11.43 -32.43
C ALA A 307 2.85 -12.52 -31.35
N GLY A 308 2.01 -13.56 -31.34
CA GLY A 308 2.05 -14.65 -30.35
C GLY A 308 1.40 -14.33 -28.99
N SER A 309 0.89 -13.12 -28.76
CA SER A 309 0.26 -12.73 -27.50
C SER A 309 -1.05 -11.98 -27.74
N LYS A 310 -2.15 -12.75 -27.82
CA LYS A 310 -3.50 -12.25 -28.04
C LYS A 310 -4.04 -11.63 -26.74
N ALA A 311 -4.56 -10.41 -26.83
CA ALA A 311 -5.29 -9.77 -25.76
C ALA A 311 -6.79 -10.14 -25.84
N TYR A 312 -7.42 -10.33 -24.69
CA TYR A 312 -8.84 -10.67 -24.59
C TYR A 312 -9.42 -10.14 -23.28
N PHE A 313 -10.74 -10.12 -23.18
CA PHE A 313 -11.44 -9.74 -21.95
C PHE A 313 -12.30 -10.87 -21.40
N VAL A 314 -12.38 -10.91 -20.09
CA VAL A 314 -13.19 -11.88 -19.37
C VAL A 314 -14.18 -11.14 -18.49
N GLU A 315 -15.46 -11.20 -18.85
CA GLU A 315 -16.55 -10.66 -18.03
C GLU A 315 -17.05 -11.70 -17.01
N ARG A 316 -17.35 -11.23 -15.80
CA ARG A 316 -17.77 -12.03 -14.64
C ARG A 316 -18.82 -11.29 -13.84
N GLU A 317 -19.72 -12.04 -13.23
CA GLU A 317 -20.53 -11.53 -12.13
C GLU A 317 -19.71 -11.52 -10.83
N ILE A 318 -19.91 -10.48 -10.03
CA ILE A 318 -19.32 -10.31 -8.69
C ILE A 318 -20.41 -9.90 -7.70
N THR A 319 -20.12 -10.10 -6.42
CA THR A 319 -21.08 -9.79 -5.36
C THR A 319 -21.03 -8.31 -5.06
N ALA A 320 -22.16 -7.63 -5.20
CA ALA A 320 -22.27 -6.22 -4.89
C ALA A 320 -22.07 -6.00 -3.39
N TRP A 321 -21.48 -4.86 -3.04
CA TRP A 321 -21.25 -4.39 -1.67
C TRP A 321 -20.35 -5.28 -0.80
N ALA A 322 -19.78 -6.34 -1.38
CA ALA A 322 -18.73 -7.15 -0.77
C ALA A 322 -17.38 -6.77 -1.38
N PRO A 323 -16.26 -6.79 -0.62
CA PRO A 323 -14.96 -6.49 -1.18
C PRO A 323 -14.59 -7.42 -2.33
N VAL A 324 -13.99 -6.88 -3.39
CA VAL A 324 -13.50 -7.62 -4.54
C VAL A 324 -12.04 -7.27 -4.76
N THR A 325 -11.17 -8.27 -4.79
CA THR A 325 -9.74 -8.10 -5.02
C THR A 325 -9.37 -8.54 -6.42
N VAL A 326 -8.76 -7.64 -7.19
CA VAL A 326 -8.19 -7.91 -8.51
C VAL A 326 -6.67 -8.03 -8.36
N ASP A 327 -6.09 -9.05 -8.97
CA ASP A 327 -4.65 -9.30 -8.96
C ASP A 327 -4.13 -9.51 -10.37
N TYR A 328 -3.09 -8.78 -10.74
CA TYR A 328 -2.32 -9.06 -11.95
C TYR A 328 -0.94 -9.54 -11.59
N ASP A 329 -0.69 -10.85 -11.81
CA ASP A 329 0.59 -11.47 -11.49
C ASP A 329 1.66 -11.08 -12.54
N PRO A 330 2.78 -10.46 -12.13
CA PRO A 330 3.87 -10.12 -13.04
C PRO A 330 4.73 -11.34 -13.40
N ASP A 331 4.68 -12.44 -12.64
CA ASP A 331 5.62 -13.57 -12.75
C ASP A 331 5.38 -14.44 -14.00
N HIS A 332 4.41 -14.12 -14.86
CA HIS A 332 4.11 -14.88 -16.08
C HIS A 332 4.42 -14.14 -17.39
N GLY A 333 4.85 -12.88 -17.32
CA GLY A 333 5.26 -12.12 -18.50
C GLY A 333 6.69 -12.46 -18.92
N ALA A 334 6.88 -12.99 -20.13
CA ALA A 334 8.17 -13.40 -20.70
C ALA A 334 9.20 -12.26 -20.92
N SER A 335 8.92 -11.03 -20.49
CA SER A 335 9.83 -9.89 -20.60
C SER A 335 10.29 -9.47 -19.20
N GLY A 336 11.61 -9.49 -18.96
CA GLY A 336 12.26 -9.12 -17.69
C GLY A 336 12.08 -7.66 -17.22
N SER A 337 10.99 -7.00 -17.59
CA SER A 337 10.49 -5.78 -16.97
C SER A 337 10.00 -6.11 -15.56
N SER A 338 10.64 -5.54 -14.54
CA SER A 338 10.28 -5.67 -13.13
C SER A 338 8.98 -4.93 -12.81
N CYS A 339 7.87 -5.43 -13.34
CA CYS A 339 6.57 -4.95 -12.95
C CYS A 339 6.26 -5.46 -11.55
N THR A 340 6.09 -4.54 -10.61
CA THR A 340 5.60 -4.91 -9.29
C THR A 340 4.15 -5.36 -9.44
N ARG A 341 3.79 -6.45 -8.76
CA ARG A 341 2.44 -7.03 -8.77
C ARG A 341 1.40 -5.98 -8.44
N GLY A 342 0.37 -5.87 -9.27
CA GLY A 342 -0.72 -4.94 -9.06
C GLY A 342 -1.88 -5.66 -8.40
N ILE A 343 -2.05 -5.46 -7.09
CA ILE A 343 -3.18 -6.00 -6.33
C ILE A 343 -4.00 -4.82 -5.83
N VAL A 344 -5.27 -4.78 -6.20
CA VAL A 344 -6.20 -3.75 -5.77
C VAL A 344 -7.51 -4.35 -5.27
N THR A 345 -8.10 -3.75 -4.24
CA THR A 345 -9.39 -4.14 -3.68
C THR A 345 -10.37 -2.97 -3.77
N PHE A 346 -11.61 -3.24 -4.16
CA PHE A 346 -12.68 -2.24 -4.19
C PHE A 346 -14.01 -2.86 -3.75
N VAL A 347 -15.04 -2.04 -3.56
CA VAL A 347 -16.40 -2.49 -3.21
C VAL A 347 -17.35 -2.07 -4.35
N PRO A 348 -17.87 -3.01 -5.16
CA PRO A 348 -18.78 -2.73 -6.26
C PRO A 348 -20.18 -2.34 -5.78
N GLU A 349 -20.88 -1.49 -6.53
CA GLU A 349 -22.29 -1.15 -6.35
C GLU A 349 -23.19 -2.15 -7.09
N ALA A 350 -24.40 -2.39 -6.59
CA ALA A 350 -25.37 -3.26 -7.25
C ALA A 350 -25.75 -2.76 -8.66
N GLY A 351 -25.78 -3.68 -9.62
CA GLY A 351 -26.12 -3.40 -11.02
C GLY A 351 -25.07 -2.59 -11.79
N ALA A 352 -23.93 -2.27 -11.18
CA ALA A 352 -22.86 -1.54 -11.84
C ALA A 352 -21.90 -2.47 -12.59
N ASP A 353 -21.33 -1.92 -13.66
CA ASP A 353 -20.33 -2.56 -14.50
C ASP A 353 -18.95 -1.96 -14.21
N TYR A 354 -17.94 -2.81 -14.14
CA TYR A 354 -16.57 -2.42 -13.85
C TYR A 354 -15.60 -2.96 -14.90
N GLU A 355 -14.54 -2.22 -15.20
CA GLU A 355 -13.42 -2.68 -16.02
C GLU A 355 -12.15 -2.60 -15.18
N ALA A 356 -11.48 -3.73 -14.97
CA ALA A 356 -10.14 -3.73 -14.42
C ALA A 356 -9.14 -3.85 -15.57
N HIS A 357 -8.18 -2.95 -15.58
CA HIS A 357 -7.13 -2.97 -16.57
C HIS A 357 -5.76 -2.81 -15.92
N ARG A 358 -4.78 -3.42 -16.57
CA ARG A 358 -3.37 -3.19 -16.29
C ARG A 358 -2.85 -2.23 -17.34
N ASP A 359 -2.36 -1.08 -16.90
CA ASP A 359 -1.57 -0.20 -17.73
C ASP A 359 -0.12 -0.71 -17.76
N SER A 360 0.46 -0.74 -18.95
CA SER A 360 1.81 -1.24 -19.23
C SER A 360 2.80 -0.11 -19.50
N MET A 361 2.52 1.11 -19.04
CA MET A 361 3.56 2.13 -18.89
C MET A 361 4.69 1.61 -17.97
N ASP A 362 5.81 2.34 -17.86
CA ASP A 362 7.02 1.93 -17.14
C ASP A 362 6.78 1.47 -15.68
N PHE A 363 5.62 1.80 -15.10
CA PHE A 363 5.09 1.26 -13.85
C PHE A 363 3.79 0.48 -14.12
N CYS A 364 3.77 -0.81 -13.79
CA CYS A 364 2.57 -1.62 -13.92
C CYS A 364 1.52 -1.22 -12.88
N LEU A 365 0.60 -0.36 -13.28
CA LEU A 365 -0.54 0.04 -12.47
C LEU A 365 -1.75 -0.83 -12.80
N VAL A 366 -2.47 -1.25 -11.76
CA VAL A 366 -3.79 -1.86 -11.89
C VAL A 366 -4.80 -0.83 -11.43
N SER A 367 -5.76 -0.56 -12.28
CA SER A 367 -6.87 0.36 -12.06
C SER A 367 -8.18 -0.40 -12.22
N VAL A 368 -9.19 0.09 -11.52
CA VAL A 368 -10.58 -0.35 -11.67
C VAL A 368 -11.41 0.89 -11.99
N ASP A 369 -12.17 0.82 -13.06
CA ASP A 369 -13.08 1.88 -13.49
C ASP A 369 -14.49 1.35 -13.52
N ARG A 370 -15.46 2.22 -13.25
CA ARG A 370 -16.87 1.96 -13.52
C ARG A 370 -17.14 2.26 -14.99
N ILE A 371 -17.80 1.32 -15.66
CA ILE A 371 -18.31 1.51 -17.02
C ILE A 371 -19.65 2.22 -16.93
N LEU A 372 -19.76 3.38 -17.56
CA LEU A 372 -21.01 4.13 -17.67
C LEU A 372 -21.85 3.60 -18.85
N PRO A 373 -23.17 3.89 -18.91
CA PRO A 373 -24.05 3.36 -19.96
C PRO A 373 -23.61 3.70 -21.40
N ASP A 374 -22.87 4.79 -21.59
CA ASP A 374 -22.31 5.22 -22.87
C ASP A 374 -20.96 4.56 -23.22
N GLY A 375 -20.45 3.68 -22.33
CA GLY A 375 -19.16 3.02 -22.46
C GLY A 375 -17.96 3.88 -22.03
N SER A 376 -18.18 5.06 -21.47
CA SER A 376 -17.11 5.84 -20.84
C SER A 376 -16.69 5.23 -19.50
N LEU A 377 -15.44 5.48 -19.10
CA LEU A 377 -14.85 4.95 -17.87
C LEU A 377 -14.77 6.05 -16.81
N ARG A 378 -15.16 5.71 -15.59
CA ARG A 378 -14.99 6.58 -14.42
C ARG A 378 -14.15 5.85 -13.35
N PRO A 379 -13.01 6.40 -12.93
CA PRO A 379 -12.17 5.77 -11.91
C PRO A 379 -12.92 5.43 -10.62
N VAL A 380 -12.56 4.29 -10.03
CA VAL A 380 -13.07 3.82 -8.74
C VAL A 380 -11.95 3.91 -7.71
N ALA A 381 -12.29 4.35 -6.50
CA ALA A 381 -11.35 4.31 -5.39
C ALA A 381 -10.99 2.86 -5.04
N VAL A 382 -9.69 2.56 -5.01
CA VAL A 382 -9.18 1.22 -4.70
C VAL A 382 -8.23 1.25 -3.52
N GLN A 383 -8.21 0.17 -2.74
CA GLN A 383 -7.18 -0.11 -1.76
C GLN A 383 -6.07 -0.90 -2.43
N VAL A 384 -4.82 -0.46 -2.29
CA VAL A 384 -3.66 -1.13 -2.88
C VAL A 384 -3.06 -2.17 -1.93
N ALA A 385 -2.36 -3.16 -2.49
CA ALA A 385 -1.58 -4.15 -1.76
C ALA A 385 -2.40 -5.04 -0.80
N ALA A 386 -3.45 -5.69 -1.32
CA ALA A 386 -4.23 -6.63 -0.52
C ALA A 386 -3.35 -7.80 -0.01
N PRO A 387 -3.48 -8.20 1.27
CA PRO A 387 -2.75 -9.32 1.85
C PRO A 387 -3.19 -10.64 1.21
N ARG A 388 -2.41 -11.73 1.38
CA ARG A 388 -2.90 -13.07 1.00
C ARG A 388 -4.06 -13.48 1.90
N CYS A 389 -5.02 -14.18 1.33
CA CYS A 389 -6.07 -14.81 2.11
C CYS A 389 -5.47 -15.84 3.07
N PRO A 390 -6.04 -15.98 4.28
CA PRO A 390 -5.64 -17.05 5.18
C PRO A 390 -5.86 -18.40 4.49
N PRO A 391 -5.00 -19.40 4.72
CA PRO A 391 -5.21 -20.74 4.18
C PRO A 391 -6.60 -21.22 4.61
N GLN A 392 -7.42 -21.64 3.66
CA GLN A 392 -8.72 -22.23 3.99
C GLN A 392 -8.43 -23.51 4.78
N ALA A 393 -9.00 -23.63 5.99
CA ALA A 393 -8.97 -24.90 6.71
C ALA A 393 -9.64 -25.94 5.81
N SER A 394 -8.87 -26.93 5.36
CA SER A 394 -9.37 -28.06 4.59
C SER A 394 -10.54 -28.67 5.36
N LYS A 395 -11.75 -28.52 4.81
CA LYS A 395 -12.96 -29.12 5.37
C LYS A 395 -12.92 -30.63 5.26
#